data_AF-A0AAD4B9Z2-F1
#
_entry.id   AF-A0AAD4B9Z2-F1
#
_cell.length_a   1.000
_cell.length_b   1.000
_cell.length_c   1.000
_cell.angle_alpha   90.00
_cell.angle_beta   90.00
_cell.angle_gamma   90.00
#
_symmetry.space_group_name_H-M   'P 1'
#
loop_
_entity.id
_entity.type
_entity.pdbx_description
1 polymer ?
#
loop_
_entity_poly.entity_id
_entity_poly.type
_entity_poly.pdbx_seq_one_letter_code
_entity_poly.pdbx_strand_id
1 'polypeptide(L)' 'MLAYCKFHGIGVIPWSPLAAGDLARPVGTESVRLNASRGTEFERKLSEADKSLSLAVSRNSRTRRV' A
#
# COMPACT_ATOMS: atom_id res chain seq x y z
N MET A 1 -18.71 -2.94 6.46
CA MET A 1 -18.76 -3.37 5.05
C MET A 1 -18.23 -4.79 4.87
N LEU A 2 -16.97 -5.09 5.26
CA LEU A 2 -16.38 -6.44 5.08
C LEU A 2 -17.20 -7.58 5.72
N ALA A 3 -17.71 -7.40 6.95
CA ALA A 3 -18.52 -8.42 7.62
C ALA A 3 -19.82 -8.75 6.88
N TYR A 4 -20.50 -7.73 6.36
CA TYR A 4 -21.71 -7.89 5.55
C TYR A 4 -21.42 -8.61 4.23
N CYS A 5 -20.39 -8.16 3.50
CA CYS A 5 -19.98 -8.81 2.25
C CYS A 5 -19.63 -10.28 2.47
N LYS A 6 -18.94 -10.61 3.58
CA LYS A 6 -18.63 -11.99 3.95
C LYS A 6 -19.89 -12.81 4.27
N PHE A 7 -20.84 -12.24 5.02
CA PHE A 7 -22.09 -12.93 5.38
C PHE A 7 -22.96 -13.26 4.14
N HIS A 8 -22.98 -12.36 3.15
CA HIS A 8 -23.77 -12.53 1.93
C HIS A 8 -23.01 -13.18 0.75
N GLY A 9 -21.77 -13.61 0.94
CA GLY A 9 -20.96 -14.21 -0.13
C GLY A 9 -20.58 -13.24 -1.25
N ILE A 10 -20.52 -11.94 -0.97
CA ILE A 10 -20.12 -10.91 -1.93
C ILE A 10 -18.59 -10.77 -1.90
N GLY A 11 -17.94 -11.04 -3.04
CA GLY A 11 -16.52 -10.80 -3.22
C GLY A 11 -16.18 -9.30 -3.12
N VAL A 12 -15.11 -8.97 -2.41
CA VAL A 12 -14.62 -7.59 -2.26
C VAL A 12 -13.38 -7.40 -3.12
N ILE A 13 -13.43 -6.42 -4.01
CA ILE A 13 -12.27 -5.99 -4.79
C ILE A 13 -11.64 -4.81 -4.04
N PRO A 14 -10.47 -4.99 -3.40
CA PRO A 14 -9.85 -3.93 -2.62
C PRO A 14 -9.32 -2.84 -3.54
N TRP A 15 -9.65 -1.59 -3.23
CA TRP A 15 -9.03 -0.45 -3.87
C TRP A 15 -7.65 -0.18 -3.27
N SER A 16 -6.65 0.06 -4.12
CA SER A 16 -5.27 0.37 -3.73
C SER A 16 -4.61 -0.61 -2.73
N PRO A 17 -4.58 -1.93 -3.01
CA PRO A 17 -4.05 -2.94 -2.08
C PRO A 17 -2.56 -2.75 -1.73
N LEU A 18 -1.80 -2.03 -2.57
CA LEU A 18 -0.38 -1.74 -2.38
C LEU A 18 -0.10 -0.24 -2.19
N ALA A 19 -1.12 0.56 -1.86
CA ALA A 19 -0.99 2.02 -1.73
C ALA A 19 -0.31 2.65 -2.95
N ALA A 20 -0.90 2.48 -4.14
CA ALA A 20 -0.33 2.92 -5.42
C ALA A 20 1.09 2.40 -5.76
N GLY A 21 1.54 1.33 -5.10
CA GLY A 21 2.85 0.70 -5.30
C GLY A 21 3.89 1.08 -4.25
N ASP A 22 3.54 1.91 -3.27
CA ASP A 22 4.47 2.31 -2.20
C ASP A 22 4.90 1.13 -1.31
N LEU A 23 4.00 0.15 -1.08
CA LEU A 23 4.32 -1.04 -0.29
C LEU A 23 5.13 -2.10 -1.07
N ALA A 24 5.31 -1.94 -2.38
CA ALA A 24 6.02 -2.89 -3.23
C ALA A 24 7.54 -2.64 -3.30
N ARG A 25 8.02 -1.53 -2.72
CA ARG A 25 9.40 -1.05 -2.88
C ARG A 25 9.93 -0.41 -1.59
N PRO A 26 11.24 -0.23 -1.44
CA PRO A 26 11.81 0.52 -0.32
C PRO A 26 11.31 1.97 -0.29
N VAL A 27 11.10 2.49 0.92
CA VAL A 27 10.71 3.88 1.16
C VAL A 27 11.72 4.83 0.50
N GLY A 28 11.23 5.86 -0.20
CA GLY A 28 12.06 6.85 -0.89
C GLY A 28 12.50 6.44 -2.30
N THR A 29 12.13 5.25 -2.78
CA THR A 29 12.41 4.85 -4.17
C THR A 29 11.49 5.60 -5.13
N GLU A 30 12.08 6.32 -6.08
CA GLU A 30 11.33 7.02 -7.13
C GLU A 30 10.70 6.06 -8.15
N SER A 31 9.58 6.46 -8.77
CA SER A 31 9.05 5.76 -9.95
C SER A 31 8.30 6.71 -10.86
N VAL A 32 8.12 6.29 -12.12
CA VAL A 32 7.28 7.00 -13.09
C VAL A 32 5.89 7.30 -12.52
N ARG A 33 5.29 6.32 -11.83
CA ARG A 33 3.97 6.48 -11.22
C ARG A 33 3.94 7.50 -10.08
N LEU A 34 4.96 7.50 -9.21
CA LEU A 34 5.05 8.47 -8.12
C LEU A 34 5.27 9.88 -8.64
N ASN A 35 6.12 10.03 -9.66
CA ASN A 35 6.37 11.29 -10.33
C ASN A 35 5.11 11.83 -11.02
N ALA A 36 4.30 10.96 -11.64
CA ALA A 36 3.06 11.36 -12.30
C ALA A 36 2.01 11.93 -11.32
N SER A 37 2.05 11.55 -10.04
CA SER A 37 1.13 12.07 -9.02
C SER A 37 1.59 13.35 -8.33
N ARG A 38 2.84 13.80 -8.52
CA ARG A 38 3.38 15.00 -7.85
C ARG A 38 2.60 16.25 -8.25
N GLY A 39 2.26 17.08 -7.28
CA GLY A 39 1.50 18.31 -7.47
C GLY A 39 0.00 18.10 -7.69
N THR A 40 -0.48 16.85 -7.71
CA THR A 40 -1.92 16.53 -7.79
C THR A 40 -2.51 16.31 -6.39
N GLU A 41 -3.84 16.35 -6.28
CA GLU A 41 -4.54 15.99 -5.03
C GLU A 41 -4.27 14.55 -4.57
N PHE A 42 -3.78 13.69 -5.47
CA PHE A 42 -3.41 12.31 -5.19
C PHE A 42 -1.95 12.14 -4.75
N GLU A 43 -1.20 13.23 -4.58
CA GLU A 43 0.16 13.17 -4.04
C GLU A 43 0.14 12.69 -2.58
N ARG A 44 0.69 11.50 -2.35
CA ARG A 44 0.84 10.95 -1.00
C ARG A 44 2.08 11.49 -0.31
N LYS A 45 1.88 12.15 0.83
CA LYS A 45 2.95 12.52 1.77
C LYS A 45 3.04 11.48 2.88
N LEU A 46 4.14 10.73 2.92
CA LEU A 46 4.34 9.67 3.91
C LEU A 46 4.75 10.26 5.27
N SER A 47 3.99 9.95 6.32
CA SER A 47 4.34 10.25 7.70
C SER A 47 5.40 9.27 8.23
N GLU A 48 6.00 9.56 9.39
CA GLU A 48 6.92 8.62 10.05
C GLU A 48 6.25 7.27 10.38
N ALA A 49 4.96 7.30 10.74
CA ALA A 49 4.18 6.08 10.97
C ALA A 49 4.12 5.22 9.70
N ASP A 50 3.85 5.83 8.53
CA ASP A 50 3.80 5.12 7.25
C ASP A 50 5.15 4.46 6.90
N LYS A 51 6.26 5.16 7.18
CA LYS A 51 7.61 4.62 6.97
C LYS A 51 7.85 3.40 7.85
N SER A 52 7.47 3.46 9.13
CA SER A 52 7.62 2.34 10.08
C SER A 52 6.78 1.12 9.67
N LEU A 53 5.55 1.34 9.19
CA LEU A 53 4.65 0.30 8.69
C LEU A 53 5.21 -0.36 7.42
N SER A 54 5.70 0.44 6.48
CA SER A 54 6.32 -0.06 5.25
C SER A 54 7.55 -0.93 5.56
N LEU A 55 8.35 -0.52 6.54
CA LEU A 55 9.48 -1.32 7.04
C LEU A 55 9.01 -2.65 7.67
N ALA A 56 7.95 -2.62 8.48
CA ALA A 56 7.39 -3.82 9.10
C ALA A 56 6.83 -4.81 8.05
N VAL A 57 6.12 -4.31 7.03
CA VAL A 57 5.61 -5.12 5.91
C VAL A 57 6.76 -5.76 5.14
N SER A 58 7.80 -4.98 4.81
CA SER A 58 9.00 -5.47 4.12
C SER A 58 9.76 -6.54 4.92
N ARG A 59 9.83 -6.38 6.25
CA ARG A 59 10.40 -7.40 7.14
C ARG A 59 9.59 -8.69 7.09
N ASN A 60 8.28 -8.59 7.27
CA ASN A 60 7.39 -9.76 7.26
C ASN A 60 7.41 -10.52 5.93
N SER A 61 7.46 -9.80 4.80
CA SER A 61 7.52 -10.42 3.47
C SER A 61 8.83 -11.16 3.22
N ARG A 62 9.95 -10.70 3.81
CA ARG A 62 11.24 -11.41 3.74
C ARG A 62 11.29 -12.64 4.64
N THR A 63 10.79 -12.54 5.87
CA THR A 63 10.78 -13.65 6.82
C THR A 63 9.88 -14.81 6.36
N ARG A 64 8.82 -14.50 5.62
CA ARG A 64 7.82 -15.47 5.14
C ARG A 64 7.98 -15.82 3.65
N ARG A 65 9.17 -15.64 3.07
CA ARG A 65 9.44 -16.17 1.73
C ARG A 65 9.38 -17.70 1.80
N VAL A 66 8.30 -18.24 1.26
CA VAL A 66 8.15 -19.66 0.88
C VAL A 66 8.89 -19.88 -0.42
#